data_AF-A0A382AB45-F1
#
_entry.id   AF-A0A382AB45-F1
#
_cell.length_a   1.000
_cell.length_b   1.000
_cell.length_c   1.000
_cell.angle_alpha   90.00
_cell.angle_beta   90.00
_cell.angle_gamma   90.00
#
_symmetry.space_group_name_H-M   'P 1'
#
loop_
_entity.id
_entity.type
_entity.pdbx_description
1 polymer ?
#
loop_
_entity_poly.entity_id
_entity_poly.type
_entity_poly.pdbx_seq_one_letter_code
_entity_poly.pdbx_strand_id
1 'polypeptide(L)'
;MGKIEIQKHDSVKIYKIRKTLQHLSKITGRGTELITVYIPKNKQLHEVITNLREEQGTADNIKSDLTRTHVVDSLSKVIQRLKLYKKTPERGLAIFCGALPREEGGPPGTEVVKAFEIDPPKDLKTFLYRCDDHFHVDILNDMLKDDYLIGFLAIDAKDTGWGILYGDKVEVLKETSSGVAGKHRQGGQSAKRFQKLREMELTYYFNRIAQITREYFIDIYPIKGLIISGPGPTKEEFVRDNYLEYRLQDMIISTIDASYAGSEGIREAFAKSTDILSNFRMV
;
A
#
# COMPACT_ATOMS: atom_id res chain seq x y z
N MET A 1 -14.98 -17.89 1.25
CA MET A 1 -14.11 -16.70 1.37
C MET A 1 -13.98 -16.07 0.00
N GLY A 2 -14.29 -14.78 -0.12
CA GLY A 2 -14.12 -14.05 -1.37
C GLY A 2 -12.63 -13.99 -1.71
N LYS A 3 -12.29 -14.27 -2.98
CA LYS A 3 -10.91 -14.07 -3.46
C LYS A 3 -10.58 -12.59 -3.32
N ILE A 4 -9.43 -12.28 -2.73
CA ILE A 4 -8.92 -10.92 -2.69
C ILE A 4 -8.47 -10.60 -4.11
N GLU A 5 -9.24 -9.77 -4.82
CA GLU A 5 -8.84 -9.28 -6.14
C GLU A 5 -7.74 -8.24 -5.97
N ILE A 6 -6.49 -8.69 -6.06
CA ILE A 6 -5.35 -7.80 -6.25
C ILE A 6 -5.45 -7.26 -7.68
N GLN A 7 -5.87 -6.01 -7.84
CA GLN A 7 -5.90 -5.37 -9.15
C GLN A 7 -4.46 -5.34 -9.70
N LYS A 8 -4.20 -6.13 -10.74
CA LYS A 8 -2.96 -6.02 -11.52
C LYS A 8 -2.94 -4.64 -12.16
N HIS A 9 -2.20 -3.71 -11.57
CA HIS A 9 -1.99 -2.42 -12.17
C HIS A 9 -1.09 -2.57 -13.40
N ASP A 10 -1.46 -1.89 -14.48
CA ASP A 10 -0.66 -1.77 -15.69
C ASP A 10 0.66 -1.06 -15.34
N SER A 11 1.77 -1.80 -15.40
CA SER A 11 3.11 -1.34 -15.01
C SER A 11 3.55 -0.11 -15.82
N VAL A 12 3.10 -0.01 -17.08
CA VAL A 12 3.38 1.15 -17.94
C VAL A 12 2.61 2.38 -17.47
N LYS A 13 1.34 2.22 -17.04
CA LYS A 13 0.55 3.32 -16.47
C LYS A 13 1.15 3.80 -15.16
N ILE A 14 1.51 2.91 -14.24
CA ILE A 14 2.17 3.27 -12.99
C ILE A 14 3.46 4.05 -13.25
N TYR A 15 4.30 3.57 -14.17
CA TYR A 15 5.53 4.25 -14.53
C TYR A 15 5.27 5.68 -15.07
N LYS A 16 4.28 5.85 -15.94
CA LYS A 16 3.88 7.18 -16.47
C LYS A 16 3.38 8.11 -15.36
N ILE A 17 2.61 7.60 -14.40
CA ILE A 17 2.14 8.39 -13.26
C ILE A 17 3.33 8.79 -12.39
N ARG A 18 4.20 7.85 -11.98
CA ARG A 18 5.41 8.14 -11.19
C ARG A 18 6.27 9.23 -11.85
N LYS A 19 6.54 9.10 -13.16
CA LYS A 19 7.32 10.09 -13.92
C LYS A 19 6.63 11.46 -13.95
N THR A 20 5.31 11.50 -14.12
CA THR A 20 4.54 12.75 -14.09
C THR A 20 4.59 13.41 -12.71
N LEU A 21 4.42 12.65 -11.63
CA LEU A 21 4.47 13.20 -10.27
C LEU A 21 5.86 13.72 -9.91
N GLN A 22 6.93 13.02 -10.31
CA GLN A 22 8.31 13.50 -10.14
C GLN A 22 8.59 14.80 -10.90
N HIS A 23 7.91 15.02 -12.03
CA HIS A 23 7.99 16.29 -12.75
C HIS A 23 7.20 17.38 -12.02
N LEU A 24 5.96 17.08 -11.61
CA LEU A 24 5.11 18.02 -10.88
C LEU A 24 5.71 18.46 -9.54
N SER A 25 6.40 17.56 -8.83
CA SER A 25 7.06 17.87 -7.55
C SER A 25 8.26 18.81 -7.68
N LYS A 26 8.84 18.94 -8.89
CA LYS A 26 9.95 19.86 -9.16
C LYS A 26 9.48 21.25 -9.55
N ILE A 27 8.19 21.41 -9.84
CA ILE A 27 7.61 22.68 -10.25
C ILE A 27 7.32 23.49 -9.00
N THR A 28 7.88 24.70 -8.94
CA THR A 28 7.62 25.68 -7.89
C THR A 28 7.17 26.98 -8.53
N GLY A 29 6.05 27.51 -8.07
CA GLY A 29 5.51 28.80 -8.45
C GLY A 29 6.27 29.94 -7.77
N ARG A 30 6.10 31.16 -8.29
CA ARG A 30 6.67 32.38 -7.67
C ARG A 30 5.81 32.90 -6.49
N GLY A 31 4.67 32.28 -6.26
CA GLY A 31 3.73 32.53 -5.16
C GLY A 31 2.61 31.50 -5.20
N THR A 32 1.48 31.77 -4.53
CA THR A 32 0.29 30.90 -4.52
C THR A 32 -0.44 30.93 -5.86
N GLU A 33 0.07 30.20 -6.85
CA GLU A 33 -0.42 30.20 -8.24
C GLU A 33 -0.61 28.79 -8.84
N LEU A 34 -0.30 27.75 -8.06
CA LEU A 34 -0.43 26.36 -8.48
C LEU A 34 -1.62 25.71 -7.79
N ILE A 35 -2.53 25.17 -8.59
CA ILE A 35 -3.79 24.58 -8.15
C ILE A 35 -3.69 23.07 -8.18
N THR A 36 -4.05 22.46 -7.05
CA THR A 36 -4.20 21.01 -6.91
C THR A 36 -5.65 20.70 -6.58
N VAL A 37 -6.28 19.83 -7.39
CA VAL A 37 -7.65 19.36 -7.16
C VAL A 37 -7.70 17.84 -7.17
N TYR A 38 -8.21 17.26 -6.09
CA TYR A 38 -8.53 15.84 -5.98
C TYR A 38 -10.03 15.65 -5.88
N ILE A 39 -10.59 14.81 -6.75
CA ILE A 39 -12.01 14.51 -6.83
C ILE A 39 -12.21 13.02 -6.56
N PRO A 40 -12.88 12.65 -5.47
CA PRO A 40 -13.13 11.25 -5.15
C PRO A 40 -14.22 10.67 -6.06
N LYS A 41 -14.19 9.35 -6.28
CA LYS A 41 -15.04 8.65 -7.27
C LYS A 41 -16.56 8.91 -7.12
N ASN A 42 -17.02 9.14 -5.89
CA ASN A 42 -18.45 9.31 -5.58
C ASN A 42 -18.90 10.77 -5.56
N LYS A 43 -17.99 11.74 -5.73
CA LYS A 43 -18.35 13.15 -5.69
C LYS A 43 -18.84 13.62 -7.05
N GLN A 44 -19.92 14.39 -7.06
CA GLN A 44 -20.52 14.87 -8.29
C GLN A 44 -19.71 16.05 -8.86
N LEU A 45 -19.36 15.98 -10.15
CA LEU A 45 -18.57 17.03 -10.79
C LEU A 45 -19.26 18.40 -10.76
N HIS A 46 -20.59 18.44 -10.76
CA HIS A 46 -21.34 19.69 -10.72
C HIS A 46 -21.08 20.46 -9.41
N GLU A 47 -21.06 19.78 -8.26
CA GLU A 47 -20.74 20.38 -6.96
C GLU A 47 -19.29 20.90 -6.95
N VAL A 48 -18.36 20.11 -7.49
CA VAL A 48 -16.95 20.52 -7.59
C VAL A 48 -16.81 21.78 -8.45
N ILE A 49 -17.50 21.85 -9.59
CA ILE A 49 -17.48 23.02 -10.47
C ILE A 49 -18.06 24.25 -9.77
N THR A 50 -19.13 24.11 -8.99
CA THR A 50 -19.70 25.22 -8.20
C THR A 50 -18.68 25.73 -7.19
N ASN A 51 -18.08 24.85 -6.39
CA ASN A 51 -17.07 25.23 -5.41
C ASN A 51 -15.87 25.95 -6.09
N LEU A 52 -15.37 25.43 -7.21
CA LEU A 52 -14.26 26.07 -7.92
C LEU A 52 -14.61 27.44 -8.51
N ARG A 53 -15.89 27.71 -8.81
CA ARG A 53 -16.35 29.05 -9.21
C ARG A 53 -16.40 30.03 -8.04
N GLU A 54 -16.78 29.57 -6.87
CA GLU A 54 -16.76 30.38 -5.65
C GLU A 54 -15.32 30.76 -5.27
N GLU A 55 -14.39 29.80 -5.38
CA GLU A 55 -12.95 30.03 -5.22
C GLU A 55 -12.41 31.02 -6.27
N GLN A 56 -12.91 30.94 -7.50
CA GLN A 56 -12.55 31.88 -8.56
C GLN A 56 -13.00 33.31 -8.24
N GLY A 57 -14.23 33.51 -7.79
CA GLY A 57 -14.71 34.82 -7.35
C GLY A 57 -13.96 35.34 -6.12
N THR A 58 -13.44 34.46 -5.27
CA THR A 58 -12.59 34.85 -4.14
C THR A 58 -11.20 35.27 -4.62
N ALA A 59 -10.63 34.56 -5.60
CA ALA A 59 -9.33 34.86 -6.21
C ALA A 59 -9.29 36.22 -6.91
N ASP A 60 -10.44 36.76 -7.36
CA ASP A 60 -10.53 38.10 -7.93
C ASP A 60 -10.10 39.21 -6.95
N ASN A 61 -10.09 38.94 -5.63
CA ASN A 61 -9.64 39.89 -4.61
C ASN A 61 -8.12 39.84 -4.33
N ILE A 62 -7.35 39.01 -5.05
CA ILE A 62 -5.90 38.94 -4.91
C ILE A 62 -5.27 40.27 -5.33
N LYS A 63 -4.42 40.83 -4.44
CA LYS A 63 -3.78 42.15 -4.62
C LYS A 63 -2.76 42.19 -5.76
N SER A 64 -2.02 41.10 -5.95
CA SER A 64 -1.03 40.97 -7.03
C SER A 64 -1.74 40.69 -8.34
N ASP A 65 -1.67 41.62 -9.31
CA ASP A 65 -2.34 41.48 -10.60
C ASP A 65 -1.91 40.22 -11.36
N LEU A 66 -0.60 39.93 -11.38
CA LEU A 66 -0.05 38.75 -12.05
C LEU A 66 -0.56 37.45 -11.41
N THR A 67 -0.47 37.35 -10.08
CA THR A 67 -0.94 36.16 -9.32
C THR A 67 -2.44 35.98 -9.47
N ARG A 68 -3.21 37.07 -9.43
CA ARG A 68 -4.66 37.05 -9.65
C ARG A 68 -4.99 36.45 -11.01
N THR A 69 -4.37 36.96 -12.09
CA THR A 69 -4.59 36.43 -13.44
C THR A 69 -4.22 34.95 -13.53
N HIS A 70 -3.07 34.54 -12.98
CA HIS A 70 -2.64 33.14 -13.01
C HIS A 70 -3.61 32.20 -12.30
N VAL A 71 -4.11 32.57 -11.12
CA VAL A 71 -5.08 31.76 -10.36
C VAL A 71 -6.42 31.70 -11.07
N VAL A 72 -6.95 32.83 -11.52
CA VAL A 72 -8.25 32.92 -12.21
C VAL A 72 -8.25 32.15 -13.53
N ASP A 73 -7.17 32.24 -14.31
CA ASP A 73 -7.02 31.50 -15.57
C ASP A 73 -6.86 29.99 -15.31
N SER A 74 -6.12 29.61 -14.27
CA SER A 74 -5.94 28.21 -13.88
C SER A 74 -7.27 27.59 -13.41
N LEU A 75 -8.04 28.29 -12.56
CA LEU A 75 -9.39 27.85 -12.16
C LEU A 75 -10.33 27.72 -13.37
N SER A 76 -10.32 28.71 -14.26
CA SER A 76 -11.08 28.66 -15.53
C SER A 76 -10.73 27.41 -16.33
N LYS A 77 -9.43 27.11 -16.45
CA LYS A 77 -8.94 25.95 -17.18
C LYS A 77 -9.40 24.64 -16.56
N VAL A 78 -9.30 24.50 -15.23
CA VAL A 78 -9.77 23.31 -14.51
C VAL A 78 -11.28 23.12 -14.71
N ILE A 79 -12.09 24.18 -14.56
CA ILE A 79 -13.54 24.13 -14.78
C ILE A 79 -13.86 23.69 -16.22
N GLN A 80 -13.17 24.24 -17.22
CA GLN A 80 -13.34 23.83 -18.62
C GLN A 80 -13.03 22.36 -18.83
N ARG A 81 -11.95 21.83 -18.21
CA ARG A 81 -11.62 20.40 -18.28
C ARG A 81 -12.69 19.54 -17.63
N LEU A 82 -13.17 19.91 -16.44
CA LEU A 82 -14.21 19.16 -15.73
C LEU A 82 -15.52 19.07 -16.52
N LYS A 83 -15.88 20.11 -17.28
CA LYS A 83 -17.07 20.10 -18.15
C LYS A 83 -16.99 19.09 -19.30
N LEU A 84 -15.80 18.62 -19.69
CA LEU A 84 -15.62 17.59 -20.72
C LEU A 84 -16.00 16.19 -20.22
N TYR A 85 -16.02 16.00 -18.89
CA TYR A 85 -16.40 14.73 -18.28
C TYR A 85 -17.91 14.66 -18.09
N LYS A 86 -18.53 13.58 -18.60
CA LYS A 86 -19.97 13.31 -18.38
C LYS A 86 -20.26 12.85 -16.95
N LYS A 87 -19.30 12.15 -16.32
CA LYS A 87 -19.37 11.63 -14.95
C LYS A 87 -17.95 11.57 -14.39
N THR A 88 -17.84 11.61 -13.07
CA THR A 88 -16.60 11.34 -12.35
C THR A 88 -16.04 9.97 -12.76
N PRO A 89 -14.75 9.86 -13.14
CA PRO A 89 -14.14 8.58 -13.47
C PRO A 89 -14.21 7.58 -12.31
N GLU A 90 -14.11 6.28 -12.61
CA GLU A 90 -14.39 5.19 -11.66
C GLU A 90 -13.50 5.23 -10.39
N ARG A 91 -12.26 5.69 -10.52
CA ARG A 91 -11.29 5.82 -9.41
C ARG A 91 -11.19 7.23 -8.86
N GLY A 92 -11.95 8.18 -9.40
CA GLY A 92 -11.80 9.61 -9.15
C GLY A 92 -10.90 10.29 -10.18
N LEU A 93 -10.52 11.53 -9.91
CA LEU A 93 -9.71 12.36 -10.82
C LEU A 93 -8.80 13.29 -10.02
N ALA A 94 -7.54 13.41 -10.44
CA ALA A 94 -6.62 14.41 -9.93
C ALA A 94 -6.26 15.40 -11.05
N ILE A 95 -6.32 16.69 -10.76
CA ILE A 95 -5.96 17.75 -11.70
C ILE A 95 -4.95 18.69 -11.04
N PHE A 96 -3.82 18.89 -11.72
CA PHE A 96 -2.80 19.88 -11.35
C PHE A 96 -2.77 20.96 -12.41
N CYS A 97 -2.99 22.21 -12.04
CA CYS A 97 -3.06 23.31 -12.99
C CYS A 97 -2.33 24.55 -12.47
N GLY A 98 -1.58 25.22 -13.34
CA GLY A 98 -0.91 26.46 -12.98
C GLY A 98 -0.32 27.15 -14.20
N ALA A 99 0.01 28.42 -14.04
CA ALA A 99 0.77 29.19 -15.03
C ALA A 99 2.25 28.78 -14.93
N LEU A 100 2.74 28.07 -15.94
CA LEU A 100 4.12 27.56 -15.95
C LEU A 100 4.93 28.24 -17.04
N PRO A 101 6.20 28.59 -16.80
CA PRO A 101 7.04 29.18 -17.83
C PRO A 101 7.20 28.21 -19.01
N ARG A 102 7.33 28.75 -20.24
CA ARG A 102 7.52 27.93 -21.45
C ARG A 102 8.82 27.13 -21.39
N GLU A 103 9.86 27.73 -20.82
CA GLU A 103 11.20 27.16 -20.61
C GLU A 103 11.63 27.46 -19.17
N GLU A 104 12.40 26.56 -18.55
CA GLU A 104 12.93 26.77 -17.20
C GLU A 104 13.77 28.07 -17.16
N GLY A 105 13.42 28.99 -16.26
CA GLY A 105 14.09 30.29 -16.16
C GLY A 105 13.62 31.35 -17.18
N GLY A 106 12.53 31.10 -17.91
CA GLY A 106 11.97 32.07 -18.85
C GLY A 106 11.56 33.41 -18.20
N PRO A 107 11.55 34.51 -18.98
CA PRO A 107 11.19 35.83 -18.48
C PRO A 107 9.75 35.87 -17.95
N PRO A 108 9.48 36.63 -16.87
CA PRO A 108 8.13 36.85 -16.35
C PRO A 108 7.17 37.35 -17.43
N GLY A 109 5.96 36.80 -17.48
CA GLY A 109 4.92 37.14 -18.46
C GLY A 109 4.85 36.21 -19.67
N THR A 110 5.71 35.18 -19.75
CA THR A 110 5.68 34.16 -20.80
C THR A 110 5.03 32.84 -20.36
N GLU A 111 4.52 32.82 -19.13
CA GLU A 111 3.88 31.66 -18.53
C GLU A 111 2.63 31.24 -19.31
N VAL A 112 2.45 29.93 -19.46
CA VAL A 112 1.28 29.33 -20.11
C VAL A 112 0.59 28.44 -19.10
N VAL A 113 -0.72 28.62 -18.97
CA VAL A 113 -1.54 27.78 -18.09
C VAL A 113 -1.58 26.35 -18.64
N LYS A 114 -0.95 25.44 -17.90
CA LYS A 114 -0.94 24.00 -18.20
C LYS A 114 -1.80 23.27 -17.18
N ALA A 115 -2.51 22.25 -17.65
CA ALA A 115 -3.31 21.37 -16.82
C ALA A 115 -2.87 19.92 -17.06
N PHE A 116 -2.60 19.20 -15.97
CA PHE A 116 -2.23 17.79 -15.96
C PHE A 116 -3.36 17.02 -15.29
N GLU A 117 -3.98 16.13 -16.05
CA GLU A 117 -5.06 15.26 -15.58
C GLU A 117 -4.47 13.87 -15.33
N ILE A 118 -4.66 13.34 -14.12
CA ILE A 118 -4.16 12.03 -13.71
C ILE A 118 -5.33 11.17 -13.26
N ASP A 119 -5.47 10.01 -13.90
CA ASP A 119 -6.31 8.91 -13.43
C ASP A 119 -5.58 8.21 -12.26
N PRO A 120 -6.13 8.26 -11.03
CA PRO A 120 -5.48 7.71 -9.85
C PRO A 120 -5.22 6.20 -9.98
N PRO A 121 -4.11 5.67 -9.42
CA PRO A 121 -3.87 4.23 -9.45
C PRO A 121 -4.90 3.47 -8.61
N LYS A 122 -5.40 4.05 -7.51
CA LYS A 122 -6.39 3.48 -6.58
C LYS A 122 -7.54 4.47 -6.37
N ASP A 123 -8.67 4.00 -5.82
CA ASP A 123 -9.84 4.85 -5.56
C ASP A 123 -9.52 6.04 -4.63
N LEU A 124 -9.71 7.26 -5.14
CA LEU A 124 -9.67 8.48 -4.33
C LEU A 124 -10.88 8.55 -3.39
N LYS A 125 -10.59 8.77 -2.10
CA LYS A 125 -11.59 8.86 -1.03
C LYS A 125 -11.85 10.29 -0.57
N THR A 126 -10.85 11.15 -0.68
CA THR A 126 -10.88 12.52 -0.16
C THR A 126 -11.01 13.53 -1.30
N PHE A 127 -11.79 14.57 -1.04
CA PHE A 127 -11.80 15.77 -1.87
C PHE A 127 -10.78 16.76 -1.30
N LEU A 128 -9.96 17.34 -2.16
CA LEU A 128 -9.00 18.38 -1.80
C LEU A 128 -8.97 19.43 -2.91
N TYR A 129 -9.07 20.70 -2.52
CA TYR A 129 -8.72 21.85 -3.35
C TYR A 129 -7.67 22.66 -2.59
N ARG A 130 -6.56 22.97 -3.25
CA ARG A 130 -5.50 23.82 -2.71
C ARG A 130 -4.92 24.68 -3.82
N CYS A 131 -4.65 25.93 -3.50
CA CYS A 131 -3.83 26.83 -4.29
C CYS A 131 -2.60 27.20 -3.45
N ASP A 132 -1.42 26.84 -3.93
CA ASP A 132 -0.16 27.04 -3.20
C ASP A 132 1.00 27.34 -4.18
N ASP A 133 2.22 27.49 -3.65
CA ASP A 133 3.45 27.68 -4.43
C ASP A 133 4.04 26.38 -5.00
N HIS A 134 3.45 25.22 -4.68
CA HIS A 134 3.83 23.91 -5.20
C HIS A 134 2.59 23.05 -5.47
N PHE A 135 2.75 21.97 -6.24
CA PHE A 135 1.70 20.98 -6.39
C PHE A 135 1.71 19.98 -5.23
N HIS A 136 0.55 19.75 -4.62
CA HIS A 136 0.41 18.73 -3.56
C HIS A 136 0.25 17.34 -4.18
N VAL A 137 1.36 16.66 -4.43
CA VAL A 137 1.37 15.33 -5.06
C VAL A 137 1.30 14.16 -4.08
N ASP A 138 1.31 14.45 -2.77
CA ASP A 138 1.49 13.48 -1.68
C ASP A 138 0.46 12.35 -1.74
N ILE A 139 -0.82 12.69 -1.96
CA ILE A 139 -1.91 11.71 -2.02
C ILE A 139 -1.64 10.65 -3.11
N LEU A 140 -1.16 11.06 -4.29
CA LEU A 140 -0.88 10.10 -5.36
C LEU A 140 0.43 9.36 -5.14
N ASN A 141 1.45 10.01 -4.56
CA ASN A 141 2.69 9.34 -4.20
C ASN A 141 2.44 8.23 -3.19
N ASP A 142 1.62 8.49 -2.17
CA ASP A 142 1.23 7.48 -1.18
C ASP A 142 0.43 6.35 -1.81
N MET A 143 -0.41 6.62 -2.82
CA MET A 143 -1.09 5.56 -3.55
C MET A 143 -0.17 4.71 -4.44
N LEU A 144 0.95 5.28 -4.88
CA LEU A 144 1.98 4.60 -5.70
C LEU A 144 3.05 3.91 -4.87
N LYS A 145 3.11 4.16 -3.55
CA LYS A 145 3.85 3.29 -2.64
C LYS A 145 3.30 1.89 -2.84
N ASP A 146 4.19 0.99 -3.21
CA ASP A 146 3.82 -0.38 -3.50
C ASP A 146 3.17 -0.97 -2.23
N ASP A 147 1.94 -1.45 -2.34
CA ASP A 147 1.36 -2.28 -1.28
C ASP A 147 2.09 -3.62 -1.37
N TYR A 148 3.30 -3.68 -0.81
CA TYR A 148 4.01 -4.92 -0.66
C TYR A 148 3.13 -5.85 0.14
N LEU A 149 2.69 -6.94 -0.52
CA LEU A 149 2.06 -8.03 0.18
C LEU A 149 3.12 -8.63 1.09
N ILE A 150 2.87 -8.56 2.38
CA ILE A 150 3.74 -9.17 3.39
C ILE A 150 2.98 -10.35 3.97
N GLY A 151 3.60 -11.53 3.85
CA GLY A 151 3.06 -12.76 4.42
C GLY A 151 3.36 -12.82 5.90
N PHE A 152 2.44 -13.38 6.65
CA PHE A 152 2.60 -13.74 8.05
C PHE A 152 2.38 -15.23 8.22
N LEU A 153 3.33 -15.89 8.89
CA LEU A 153 3.23 -17.29 9.28
C LEU A 153 3.38 -17.39 10.79
N ALA A 154 2.28 -17.65 11.51
CA ALA A 154 2.29 -17.80 12.95
C ALA A 154 2.24 -19.29 13.31
N ILE A 155 3.37 -19.87 13.74
CA ILE A 155 3.58 -21.31 13.92
C ILE A 155 3.84 -21.70 15.38
N ASP A 156 3.15 -22.73 15.85
CA ASP A 156 3.47 -23.50 17.05
C ASP A 156 3.42 -25.00 16.73
N ALA A 157 3.89 -25.84 17.65
CA ALA A 157 3.77 -27.29 17.55
C ALA A 157 2.29 -27.77 17.59
N LYS A 158 1.34 -26.90 17.95
CA LYS A 158 -0.11 -27.22 18.03
C LYS A 158 -0.91 -26.75 16.83
N ASP A 159 -0.61 -25.57 16.31
CA ASP A 159 -1.37 -24.92 15.25
C ASP A 159 -0.53 -23.90 14.47
N THR A 160 -1.02 -23.54 13.29
CA THR A 160 -0.40 -22.55 12.42
C THR A 160 -1.45 -21.72 11.72
N GLY A 161 -1.19 -20.41 11.67
CA GLY A 161 -1.98 -19.44 10.92
C GLY A 161 -1.18 -18.87 9.75
N TRP A 162 -1.88 -18.53 8.68
CA TRP A 162 -1.37 -17.75 7.56
C TRP A 162 -2.17 -16.46 7.46
N GLY A 163 -1.47 -15.34 7.32
CA GLY A 163 -2.08 -14.04 7.09
C GLY A 163 -1.33 -13.26 6.03
N ILE A 164 -2.00 -12.24 5.51
CA ILE A 164 -1.36 -11.26 4.62
C ILE A 164 -1.64 -9.85 5.12
N LEU A 165 -0.66 -8.99 4.92
CA LEU A 165 -0.79 -7.56 5.05
C LEU A 165 -0.81 -6.93 3.66
N TYR A 166 -1.88 -6.17 3.39
CA TYR A 166 -2.04 -5.37 2.19
C TYR A 166 -2.44 -3.95 2.58
N GLY A 167 -1.63 -2.97 2.22
CA GLY A 167 -1.75 -1.61 2.75
C GLY A 167 -1.73 -1.68 4.28
N ASP A 168 -2.70 -1.08 4.97
CA ASP A 168 -2.77 -1.09 6.45
C ASP A 168 -3.68 -2.18 7.04
N LYS A 169 -4.10 -3.16 6.23
CA LYS A 169 -5.04 -4.20 6.65
C LYS A 169 -4.36 -5.56 6.74
N VAL A 170 -4.50 -6.19 7.89
CA VAL A 170 -4.14 -7.61 8.08
C VAL A 170 -5.38 -8.49 7.87
N GLU A 171 -5.23 -9.55 7.09
CA GLU A 171 -6.27 -10.54 6.84
C GLU A 171 -5.73 -11.95 7.11
N VAL A 172 -6.50 -12.75 7.86
CA VAL A 172 -6.16 -14.15 8.13
C VAL A 172 -6.70 -15.01 6.99
N LEU A 173 -5.81 -15.72 6.30
CA LEU A 173 -6.12 -16.56 5.15
C LEU A 173 -6.55 -17.97 5.54
N LYS A 174 -5.86 -18.57 6.51
CA LYS A 174 -6.08 -19.96 6.92
C LYS A 174 -5.51 -20.21 8.30
N GLU A 175 -6.07 -21.19 8.97
CA GLU A 175 -5.53 -21.77 10.19
C GLU A 175 -5.61 -23.30 10.09
N THR A 176 -4.60 -23.99 10.61
CA THR A 176 -4.56 -25.46 10.65
C THR A 176 -3.96 -25.95 11.96
N SER A 177 -4.50 -27.02 12.50
CA SER A 177 -3.93 -27.71 13.66
C SER A 177 -2.84 -28.71 13.23
N SER A 178 -1.88 -28.97 14.10
CA SER A 178 -0.75 -29.87 13.83
C SER A 178 -1.13 -31.34 13.85
N GLY A 179 -2.04 -31.73 14.76
CA GLY A 179 -2.34 -33.13 15.05
C GLY A 179 -1.21 -33.86 15.78
N VAL A 180 -0.17 -33.15 16.22
CA VAL A 180 1.00 -33.71 16.90
C VAL A 180 0.64 -34.02 18.36
N ALA A 181 1.00 -35.22 18.83
CA ALA A 181 0.75 -35.60 20.21
C ALA A 181 1.56 -34.74 21.19
N GLY A 182 0.89 -34.18 22.21
CA GLY A 182 1.53 -33.39 23.26
C GLY A 182 2.61 -34.14 24.05
N LYS A 183 3.48 -33.42 24.76
CA LYS A 183 4.58 -34.01 25.56
C LYS A 183 4.06 -35.01 26.59
N HIS A 184 4.41 -36.29 26.43
CA HIS A 184 4.12 -37.34 27.41
C HIS A 184 5.16 -37.32 28.53
N ARG A 185 4.68 -37.28 29.78
CA ARG A 185 5.48 -37.34 31.01
C ARG A 185 5.61 -38.78 31.54
N GLN A 186 5.85 -39.76 30.67
CA GLN A 186 6.08 -41.14 31.11
C GLN A 186 7.55 -41.50 30.95
N GLY A 187 8.21 -41.79 32.07
CA GLY A 187 9.57 -42.33 32.11
C GLY A 187 9.58 -43.84 31.84
N GLY A 188 10.71 -44.35 31.37
CA GLY A 188 10.92 -45.78 31.11
C GLY A 188 11.52 -46.06 29.73
N GLN A 189 11.64 -47.35 29.38
CA GLN A 189 12.28 -47.83 28.14
C GLN A 189 11.59 -47.33 26.85
N SER A 190 10.29 -47.00 26.93
CA SER A 190 9.50 -46.50 25.80
C SER A 190 9.64 -45.00 25.55
N ALA A 191 10.24 -44.22 26.47
CA ALA A 191 10.33 -42.77 26.35
C ALA A 191 11.03 -42.31 25.05
N LYS A 192 12.14 -42.96 24.68
CA LYS A 192 12.86 -42.68 23.42
C LYS A 192 12.00 -42.96 22.19
N ARG A 193 11.18 -44.02 22.22
CA ARG A 193 10.29 -44.37 21.10
C ARG A 193 9.22 -43.29 20.89
N PHE A 194 8.58 -42.83 21.97
CA PHE A 194 7.56 -41.78 21.89
C PHE A 194 8.13 -40.45 21.44
N GLN A 195 9.35 -40.11 21.86
CA GLN A 195 10.04 -38.92 21.37
C GLN A 195 10.26 -39.00 19.85
N LYS A 196 10.80 -40.11 19.35
CA LYS A 196 11.03 -40.31 17.91
C LYS A 196 9.73 -40.26 17.09
N LEU A 197 8.64 -40.83 17.61
CA LEU A 197 7.31 -40.73 16.98
C LEU A 197 6.86 -39.26 16.86
N ARG A 198 7.00 -38.48 17.93
CA ARG A 198 6.67 -37.05 17.91
C ARG A 198 7.52 -36.26 16.92
N GLU A 199 8.82 -36.53 16.85
CA GLU A 199 9.73 -35.88 15.89
C GLU A 199 9.31 -36.16 14.44
N MET A 200 8.87 -37.39 14.14
CA MET A 200 8.32 -37.74 12.83
C MET A 200 6.99 -37.02 12.54
N GLU A 201 6.09 -36.92 13.52
CA GLU A 201 4.83 -36.17 13.39
C GLU A 201 5.10 -34.67 13.15
N LEU A 202 6.04 -34.07 13.87
CA LEU A 202 6.46 -32.67 13.67
C LEU A 202 7.05 -32.46 12.28
N THR A 203 7.91 -33.37 11.83
CA THR A 203 8.49 -33.30 10.47
C THR A 203 7.40 -33.34 9.40
N TYR A 204 6.41 -34.23 9.53
CA TYR A 204 5.28 -34.28 8.60
C TYR A 204 4.46 -32.99 8.62
N TYR A 205 4.22 -32.47 9.83
CA TYR A 205 3.51 -31.22 10.03
C TYR A 205 4.22 -30.02 9.38
N PHE A 206 5.53 -29.87 9.59
CA PHE A 206 6.34 -28.80 9.00
C PHE A 206 6.38 -28.87 7.47
N ASN A 207 6.54 -30.06 6.88
CA ASN A 207 6.46 -30.22 5.43
C ASN A 207 5.09 -29.79 4.88
N ARG A 208 4.01 -30.12 5.58
CA ARG A 208 2.66 -29.69 5.20
C ARG A 208 2.50 -28.17 5.30
N ILE A 209 3.03 -27.55 6.36
CA ILE A 209 3.03 -26.09 6.51
C ILE A 209 3.80 -25.43 5.36
N ALA A 210 5.00 -25.92 5.04
CA ALA A 210 5.82 -25.37 3.96
C ALA A 210 5.09 -25.41 2.61
N GLN A 211 4.41 -26.52 2.31
CA GLN A 211 3.62 -26.66 1.09
C GLN A 211 2.47 -25.65 1.02
N ILE A 212 1.70 -25.52 2.11
CA ILE A 212 0.60 -24.53 2.18
C ILE A 212 1.14 -23.11 2.08
N THR A 213 2.30 -22.84 2.70
CA THR A 213 2.95 -21.52 2.66
C THR A 213 3.35 -21.15 1.25
N ARG A 214 3.95 -22.08 0.49
CA ARG A 214 4.25 -21.89 -0.94
C ARG A 214 2.98 -21.59 -1.73
N GLU A 215 1.94 -22.41 -1.58
CA GLU A 215 0.68 -22.24 -2.31
C GLU A 215 0.11 -20.83 -2.09
N TYR A 216 0.03 -20.37 -0.83
CA TYR A 216 -0.50 -19.04 -0.54
C TYR A 216 0.43 -17.91 -0.95
N PHE A 217 1.73 -17.99 -0.67
CA PHE A 217 2.62 -16.83 -0.74
C PHE A 217 3.47 -16.74 -2.01
N ILE A 218 3.49 -17.79 -2.82
CA ILE A 218 4.11 -17.79 -4.14
C ILE A 218 3.06 -17.85 -5.24
N ASP A 219 2.10 -18.78 -5.12
CA ASP A 219 1.19 -19.08 -6.23
C ASP A 219 -0.08 -18.20 -6.22
N ILE A 220 -0.70 -17.99 -5.05
CA ILE A 220 -1.96 -17.24 -4.93
C ILE A 220 -1.73 -15.73 -4.66
N TYR A 221 -0.94 -15.42 -3.65
CA TYR A 221 -0.65 -14.06 -3.17
C TYR A 221 0.86 -13.83 -3.14
N PRO A 222 1.49 -13.47 -4.28
CA PRO A 222 2.93 -13.28 -4.35
C PRO A 222 3.40 -12.20 -3.38
N ILE A 223 4.05 -12.62 -2.29
CA ILE A 223 4.56 -11.71 -1.26
C ILE A 223 5.93 -11.14 -1.64
N LYS A 224 6.29 -10.02 -1.03
CA LYS A 224 7.62 -9.40 -1.12
C LYS A 224 8.45 -9.56 0.14
N GLY A 225 7.81 -9.99 1.23
CA GLY A 225 8.49 -10.33 2.46
C GLY A 225 7.60 -11.19 3.34
N LEU A 226 8.24 -11.97 4.21
CA LEU A 226 7.62 -12.94 5.10
C LEU A 226 8.03 -12.64 6.54
N ILE A 227 7.07 -12.58 7.44
CA ILE A 227 7.30 -12.54 8.88
C ILE A 227 6.85 -13.87 9.46
N ILE A 228 7.72 -14.49 10.23
CA ILE A 228 7.42 -15.74 10.92
C ILE A 228 7.30 -15.42 12.41
N SER A 229 6.21 -15.85 13.04
CA SER A 229 5.98 -15.65 14.46
C SER A 229 5.58 -16.94 15.14
N GLY A 230 5.64 -16.96 16.47
CA GLY A 230 5.16 -18.10 17.23
C GLY A 230 5.73 -18.17 18.64
N PRO A 231 5.11 -18.98 19.51
CA PRO A 231 5.61 -19.23 20.85
C PRO A 231 6.76 -20.23 20.86
N GLY A 232 7.75 -19.95 21.71
CA GLY A 232 8.86 -20.88 21.95
C GLY A 232 9.75 -21.13 20.72
N PRO A 233 10.56 -22.21 20.74
CA PRO A 233 11.63 -22.45 19.77
C PRO A 233 11.16 -23.04 18.41
N THR A 234 9.87 -23.36 18.27
CA THR A 234 9.32 -24.08 17.11
C THR A 234 9.55 -23.34 15.80
N LYS A 235 9.43 -22.00 15.82
CA LYS A 235 9.65 -21.16 14.63
C LYS A 235 11.12 -21.12 14.23
N GLU A 236 12.04 -21.07 15.19
CA GLU A 236 13.48 -21.09 14.92
C GLU A 236 13.90 -22.44 14.33
N GLU A 237 13.37 -23.55 14.86
CA GLU A 237 13.57 -24.89 14.31
C GLU A 237 13.07 -24.96 12.86
N PHE A 238 11.84 -24.52 12.61
CA PHE A 238 11.24 -24.53 11.28
C PHE A 238 12.06 -23.75 10.24
N VAL A 239 12.57 -22.57 10.62
CA VAL A 239 13.40 -21.72 9.74
C VAL A 239 14.79 -22.30 9.55
N ARG A 240 15.45 -22.73 10.63
CA ARG A 240 16.83 -23.24 10.61
C ARG A 240 16.95 -24.52 9.77
N ASP A 241 15.95 -25.38 9.84
CA ASP A 241 15.95 -26.67 9.15
C ASP A 241 15.51 -26.54 7.67
N ASN A 242 15.29 -25.31 7.18
CA ASN A 242 14.99 -24.96 5.79
C ASN A 242 13.79 -25.71 5.19
N TYR A 243 12.70 -25.85 5.96
CA TYR A 243 11.47 -26.45 5.44
C TYR A 243 10.82 -25.62 4.34
N LEU A 244 10.99 -24.29 4.37
CA LEU A 244 10.43 -23.40 3.36
C LEU A 244 11.16 -23.53 2.01
N GLU A 245 10.43 -23.28 0.93
CA GLU A 245 11.05 -23.12 -0.38
C GLU A 245 12.04 -21.94 -0.36
N TYR A 246 13.19 -22.08 -1.04
CA TYR A 246 14.28 -21.10 -1.02
C TYR A 246 13.82 -19.64 -1.23
N ARG A 247 12.87 -19.40 -2.14
CA ARG A 247 12.32 -18.05 -2.40
C ARG A 247 11.65 -17.45 -1.17
N LEU A 248 10.93 -18.25 -0.40
CA LEU A 248 10.29 -17.80 0.83
C LEU A 248 11.30 -17.62 1.95
N GLN A 249 12.33 -18.48 2.00
CA GLN A 249 13.43 -18.37 2.94
C GLN A 249 14.18 -17.03 2.77
N ASP A 250 14.49 -16.67 1.53
CA ASP A 250 15.16 -15.40 1.20
C ASP A 250 14.28 -14.17 1.45
N MET A 251 12.96 -14.35 1.48
CA MET A 251 11.98 -13.30 1.78
C MET A 251 11.73 -13.10 3.27
N ILE A 252 12.33 -13.89 4.18
CA ILE A 252 12.12 -13.73 5.61
C ILE A 252 12.69 -12.38 6.06
N ILE A 253 11.81 -11.46 6.46
CA ILE A 253 12.18 -10.15 7.00
C ILE A 253 12.64 -10.33 8.45
N SER A 254 11.85 -11.07 9.25
CA SER A 254 12.11 -11.25 10.68
C SER A 254 11.39 -12.46 11.25
N THR A 255 11.91 -12.94 12.38
CA THR A 255 11.27 -13.93 13.25
C THR A 255 10.88 -13.25 14.56
N ILE A 256 9.62 -13.39 14.97
CA ILE A 256 9.06 -12.64 16.11
C ILE A 256 8.54 -13.60 17.17
N ASP A 257 8.97 -13.39 18.41
CA ASP A 257 8.37 -14.05 19.57
C ASP A 257 6.94 -13.57 19.82
N ALA A 258 5.99 -14.49 19.71
CA ALA A 258 4.58 -14.26 19.96
C ALA A 258 4.08 -15.20 21.07
N SER A 259 3.02 -14.79 21.75
CA SER A 259 2.39 -15.59 22.80
C SER A 259 1.48 -16.67 22.20
N TYR A 260 0.93 -16.38 21.02
CA TYR A 260 -0.01 -17.25 20.31
C TYR A 260 0.50 -17.60 18.90
N ALA A 261 -0.01 -18.72 18.37
CA ALA A 261 0.07 -19.07 16.96
C ALA A 261 -1.34 -19.01 16.34
N GLY A 262 -1.51 -19.56 15.14
CA GLY A 262 -2.83 -19.59 14.52
C GLY A 262 -3.36 -18.20 14.15
N SER A 263 -4.67 -18.03 14.12
CA SER A 263 -5.30 -16.75 13.73
C SER A 263 -4.96 -15.60 14.68
N GLU A 264 -4.89 -15.86 15.98
CA GLU A 264 -4.53 -14.83 16.98
C GLU A 264 -3.04 -14.47 16.92
N GLY A 265 -2.18 -15.45 16.67
CA GLY A 265 -0.75 -15.23 16.48
C GLY A 265 -0.44 -14.31 15.28
N ILE A 266 -1.25 -14.35 14.23
CA ILE A 266 -1.14 -13.41 13.10
C ILE A 266 -1.43 -11.97 13.54
N ARG A 267 -2.49 -11.75 14.33
CA ARG A 267 -2.84 -10.41 14.81
C ARG A 267 -1.80 -9.86 15.78
N GLU A 268 -1.30 -10.70 16.67
CA GLU A 268 -0.22 -10.33 17.60
C GLU A 268 1.07 -9.99 16.84
N ALA A 269 1.45 -10.81 15.85
CA ALA A 269 2.62 -10.58 15.03
C ALA A 269 2.53 -9.28 14.23
N PHE A 270 1.35 -8.96 13.69
CA PHE A 270 1.12 -7.68 13.03
C PHE A 270 1.36 -6.50 13.97
N ALA A 271 0.78 -6.53 15.19
CA ALA A 271 0.97 -5.46 16.16
C ALA A 271 2.46 -5.26 16.52
N LYS A 272 3.20 -6.36 16.76
CA LYS A 272 4.63 -6.34 17.11
C LYS A 272 5.55 -5.97 15.95
N SER A 273 5.12 -6.16 14.70
CA SER A 273 5.94 -5.92 13.52
C SER A 273 5.80 -4.51 12.95
N THR A 274 4.92 -3.66 13.49
CA THR A 274 4.65 -2.30 12.99
C THR A 274 5.93 -1.50 12.74
N ASP A 275 6.87 -1.51 13.68
CA ASP A 275 8.14 -0.79 13.55
C ASP A 275 9.04 -1.38 12.46
N ILE A 276 9.13 -2.72 12.38
CA ILE A 276 9.92 -3.45 11.37
C ILE A 276 9.38 -3.17 9.97
N LEU A 277 8.05 -3.19 9.84
CA LEU A 277 7.33 -2.95 8.59
C LEU A 277 7.44 -1.51 8.13
N SER A 278 7.46 -0.54 9.07
CA SER A 278 7.63 0.87 8.73
C SER A 278 8.95 1.11 7.99
N ASN A 279 10.04 0.51 8.47
CA ASN A 279 11.34 0.56 7.81
C ASN A 279 11.33 -0.16 6.46
N PHE A 280 10.66 -1.32 6.36
CA PHE A 280 10.56 -2.09 5.12
C PHE A 280 9.77 -1.34 4.02
N ARG A 281 8.77 -0.53 4.40
CA ARG A 281 8.00 0.30 3.45
C ARG A 281 8.72 1.57 2.99
N MET A 282 9.77 2.00 3.69
CA MET A 282 10.56 3.18 3.33
C MET A 282 11.65 2.90 2.29
N VAL A 283 11.95 1.61 2.04
CA VAL A 283 12.91 1.14 1.03
C VAL A 283 12.17 0.77 -0.26
#